data_AF-A0A969MUG1-F1
#
_entry.id   AF-A0A969MUG1-F1
#
_cell.length_a   1.000
_cell.length_b   1.000
_cell.length_c   1.000
_cell.angle_alpha   90.00
_cell.angle_beta   90.00
_cell.angle_gamma   90.00
#
_symmetry.space_group_name_H-M   'P 1'
#
loop_
_entity.id
_entity.type
_entity.pdbx_description
1 polymer ?
#
loop_
_entity_poly.entity_id
_entity_poly.type
_entity_poly.pdbx_seq_one_letter_code
_entity_poly.pdbx_strand_id
1 'polypeptide(L)'
;MSLHIIPFVSSAPALEAAIASGWSPVCQITYSRDTWVKLIQPLSDYSFDEAKLLCQASPNNWTAWVPDQGEVVLDRSHFYC
;
A
#
# COMPACT_ATOMS: atom_id res chain seq x y z
N MET A 1 6.12 -15.81 -30.40
CA MET A 1 5.39 -14.90 -29.48
C MET A 1 6.06 -15.04 -28.12
N SER A 2 7.18 -14.36 -27.91
CA SER A 2 8.02 -14.56 -26.72
C SER A 2 7.70 -13.49 -25.68
N LEU A 3 7.09 -13.93 -24.58
CA LEU A 3 6.83 -13.12 -23.39
C LEU A 3 8.16 -12.72 -22.76
N HIS A 4 8.47 -11.42 -22.77
CA HIS A 4 9.56 -10.87 -21.98
C HIS A 4 9.13 -10.86 -20.50
N ILE A 5 9.69 -11.79 -19.72
CA ILE A 5 9.67 -11.71 -18.26
C ILE A 5 10.63 -10.58 -17.90
N ILE A 6 10.07 -9.44 -17.50
CA ILE A 6 10.84 -8.34 -16.92
C ILE A 6 11.33 -8.85 -15.56
N PRO A 7 12.64 -8.93 -15.28
CA PRO A 7 13.10 -9.21 -13.93
C PRO A 7 12.67 -8.01 -13.09
N PHE A 8 11.76 -8.25 -12.15
CA PHE A 8 11.48 -7.31 -11.06
C PHE A 8 12.79 -7.14 -10.30
N VAL A 9 13.51 -6.06 -10.61
CA VAL A 9 14.72 -5.66 -9.91
C VAL A 9 14.29 -5.29 -8.50
N SER A 10 14.35 -6.28 -7.61
CA SER A 10 14.18 -6.10 -6.18
C SER A 10 15.34 -5.23 -5.71
N SER A 11 15.06 -3.94 -5.52
CA SER A 11 15.96 -2.95 -4.94
C SER A 11 16.18 -3.22 -3.44
N ALA A 12 16.59 -4.44 -3.08
CA ALA A 12 16.96 -4.84 -1.73
C ALA A 12 18.06 -3.99 -1.07
N PRO A 13 19.10 -3.45 -1.77
CA PRO A 13 20.20 -2.80 -1.05
C PRO A 13 19.84 -1.45 -0.42
N ALA A 14 18.75 -0.81 -0.83
CA ALA A 14 18.30 0.45 -0.23
C ALA A 14 17.49 0.22 1.07
N LEU A 15 16.77 -0.90 1.15
CA LEU A 15 15.93 -1.24 2.30
C LEU A 15 16.77 -1.67 3.50
N GLU A 16 17.81 -2.49 3.26
CA GLU A 16 18.72 -2.98 4.30
C GLU A 16 19.58 -1.88 4.93
N ALA A 17 19.94 -0.84 4.18
CA ALA A 17 20.65 0.32 4.73
C ALA A 17 19.74 1.22 5.59
N ALA A 18 18.45 1.31 5.27
CA ALA A 18 17.48 2.12 6.00
C ALA A 18 17.15 1.54 7.39
N ILE A 19 17.03 0.21 7.49
CA ILE A 19 16.79 -0.49 8.78
C ILE A 19 17.97 -0.39 9.75
N ALA A 20 19.22 -0.35 9.26
CA ALA A 20 20.41 -0.20 10.10
C ALA A 20 20.52 1.20 10.74
N SER A 21 19.80 2.19 10.22
CA SER A 21 19.89 3.60 10.63
C SER A 21 18.87 4.02 11.71
N GLY A 22 18.11 3.08 12.27
CA GLY A 22 17.17 3.37 13.36
C GLY A 22 15.98 4.26 12.98
N TRP A 23 15.73 4.44 11.67
CA TRP A 23 14.58 5.18 11.18
C TRP A 23 13.36 4.25 11.21
N SER A 24 12.38 4.54 12.05
CA SER A 24 11.04 3.98 11.87
C SER A 24 10.43 4.66 10.65
N PRO A 25 10.32 3.97 9.49
CA PRO A 25 9.82 4.62 8.31
C PRO A 25 8.33 4.84 8.57
N VAL A 26 7.94 6.09 8.80
CA VAL A 26 6.70 6.55 8.20
C VAL A 26 6.82 6.13 6.75
N CYS A 27 6.06 5.09 6.41
CA CYS A 27 6.28 4.24 5.27
C CYS A 27 6.69 5.06 4.04
N GLN A 28 7.98 5.02 3.71
CA GLN A 28 8.55 5.64 2.50
C GLN A 28 8.13 4.85 1.25
N ILE A 29 7.03 4.10 1.34
CA ILE A 29 6.54 3.22 0.31
C ILE A 29 5.85 4.13 -0.68
N THR A 30 6.40 4.18 -1.89
CA THR A 30 5.68 4.69 -3.05
C THR A 30 4.38 3.91 -3.12
N TYR A 31 3.28 4.55 -2.70
CA TYR A 31 1.94 3.99 -2.80
C TYR A 31 1.71 3.66 -4.27
N SER A 32 1.87 2.38 -4.59
CA SER A 32 1.71 1.88 -5.94
C SER A 32 0.32 1.29 -6.05
N ARG A 33 -0.29 1.43 -7.23
CA ARG A 33 -1.44 0.60 -7.57
C ARG A 33 -1.05 -0.86 -7.36
N ASP A 34 -1.93 -1.62 -6.70
CA ASP A 34 -1.77 -2.99 -6.23
C ASP A 34 -1.05 -3.22 -4.88
N THR A 35 -0.76 -2.17 -4.12
CA THR A 35 -0.18 -2.30 -2.77
C THR A 35 -1.25 -2.59 -1.73
N TRP A 36 -1.02 -3.58 -0.86
CA TRP A 36 -1.84 -3.79 0.33
C TRP A 36 -1.38 -2.87 1.46
N VAL A 37 -2.33 -2.19 2.09
CA VAL A 37 -2.13 -1.25 3.20
C VAL A 37 -3.03 -1.64 4.36
N LYS A 38 -2.59 -1.30 5.58
CA LYS A 38 -3.40 -1.45 6.78
C LYS A 38 -4.17 -0.19 7.09
N LEU A 39 -5.47 -0.33 7.30
CA LEU A 39 -6.36 0.70 7.78
C LEU A 39 -6.06 0.96 9.26
N ILE A 40 -6.04 2.23 9.65
CA ILE A 40 -5.89 2.63 11.06
C ILE A 40 -7.13 2.21 11.86
N GLN A 41 -8.30 2.31 11.23
CA GLN A 41 -9.56 1.87 11.78
C GLN A 41 -10.31 1.06 10.73
N PRO A 42 -10.87 -0.10 11.09
CA PRO A 42 -11.70 -0.86 10.18
C PRO A 42 -12.96 -0.06 9.85
N LEU A 43 -13.47 -0.21 8.62
CA LEU A 43 -14.68 0.48 8.17
C LEU A 43 -15.96 0.01 8.88
N SER A 44 -15.91 -1.19 9.48
CA SER A 44 -16.96 -1.82 10.29
C SER A 44 -16.31 -2.87 11.20
N ASP A 45 -16.97 -3.25 12.30
CA ASP A 45 -16.48 -4.27 13.25
C ASP A 45 -16.15 -5.64 12.61
N TYR A 46 -16.71 -5.91 11.42
CA TYR A 46 -16.50 -7.15 10.66
C TYR A 46 -15.65 -6.96 9.41
N SER A 47 -15.17 -5.75 9.13
CA SER A 47 -14.31 -5.50 7.97
C SER A 47 -12.87 -5.84 8.30
N PHE A 48 -12.15 -6.32 7.30
CA PHE A 48 -10.70 -6.45 7.40
C PHE A 48 -10.05 -5.08 7.59
N ASP A 49 -9.01 -5.04 8.43
CA ASP A 49 -8.13 -3.89 8.58
C ASP A 49 -7.13 -3.75 7.44
N GLU A 50 -7.30 -4.48 6.34
CA GLU A 50 -6.42 -4.44 5.16
C GLU A 50 -7.19 -4.02 3.91
N ALA A 51 -6.57 -3.15 3.12
CA ALA A 51 -7.12 -2.66 1.87
C ALA A 51 -6.06 -2.70 0.77
N LYS A 52 -6.46 -3.05 -0.45
CA LYS A 52 -5.59 -3.01 -1.62
C LYS A 52 -5.77 -1.71 -2.39
N LEU A 53 -4.74 -0.88 -2.48
CA LEU A 53 -4.77 0.36 -3.26
C LEU A 53 -4.94 0.06 -4.75
N LEU A 54 -5.95 0.66 -5.37
CA LEU A 54 -6.26 0.49 -6.79
C LEU A 54 -5.80 1.69 -7.62
N CYS A 55 -6.14 2.90 -7.22
CA CYS A 55 -5.68 4.09 -7.93
C CYS A 55 -5.71 5.31 -7.03
N GLN A 56 -4.84 6.26 -7.34
CA GLN A 56 -4.85 7.54 -6.67
C GLN A 56 -5.93 8.42 -7.30
N ALA A 57 -7.04 8.62 -6.58
CA ALA A 57 -8.10 9.53 -7.02
C ALA A 57 -7.69 11.00 -6.86
N SER A 58 -6.86 11.32 -5.87
CA SER A 58 -6.34 12.68 -5.59
C SER A 58 -5.05 12.62 -4.77
N PRO A 59 -4.30 13.73 -4.59
CA PRO A 59 -3.07 13.75 -3.79
C PRO A 59 -3.20 13.13 -2.39
N ASN A 60 -4.37 13.27 -1.77
CA ASN A 60 -4.69 12.75 -0.45
C ASN A 60 -5.65 11.54 -0.46
N ASN A 61 -6.33 11.27 -1.58
CA ASN A 61 -7.36 10.22 -1.65
C ASN A 61 -6.94 9.08 -2.56
N TRP A 62 -7.17 7.87 -2.08
CA TRP A 62 -6.91 6.63 -2.80
C TRP A 62 -8.18 5.81 -2.90
N THR A 63 -8.47 5.34 -4.11
CA THR A 63 -9.42 4.27 -4.29
C THR A 63 -8.73 2.97 -3.90
N ALA A 64 -9.33 2.24 -2.96
CA ALA A 64 -8.83 0.98 -2.45
C ALA A 64 -9.94 -0.07 -2.43
N TRP A 65 -9.55 -1.33 -2.43
CA TRP A 65 -10.45 -2.46 -2.31
C TRP A 65 -10.28 -3.13 -0.95
N VAL A 66 -11.36 -3.24 -0.20
CA VAL A 66 -11.39 -3.91 1.10
C VAL A 66 -12.11 -5.24 0.95
N PRO A 67 -11.52 -6.37 1.38
CA PRO A 67 -12.24 -7.64 1.47
C PRO A 67 -13.54 -7.44 2.28
N ASP A 68 -14.66 -7.98 1.79
CA ASP A 68 -16.02 -7.83 2.32
C ASP A 68 -16.76 -6.50 2.07
N GLN A 69 -16.07 -5.40 1.75
CA GLN A 69 -16.71 -4.10 1.48
C GLN A 69 -16.69 -3.70 -0.01
N GLY A 70 -15.69 -4.17 -0.77
CA GLY A 70 -15.53 -3.79 -2.17
C GLY A 70 -14.69 -2.53 -2.34
N GLU A 71 -15.00 -1.72 -3.36
CA GLU A 71 -14.26 -0.48 -3.66
C GLU A 71 -14.69 0.67 -2.73
N VAL A 72 -13.70 1.30 -2.11
CA VAL A 72 -13.87 2.41 -1.16
C VAL A 72 -12.83 3.50 -1.42
N VAL A 73 -13.17 4.74 -1.09
CA VAL A 73 -12.23 5.87 -1.14
C VAL A 73 -11.68 6.12 0.25
N LEU A 74 -10.36 6.11 0.37
CA LEU A 74 -9.63 6.30 1.63
C LEU A 74 -8.76 7.55 1.56
N ASP A 75 -8.76 8.35 2.62
CA ASP A 75 -7.75 9.39 2.81
C ASP A 75 -6.43 8.74 3.23
N ARG A 76 -5.30 9.30 2.80
CA ARG A 76 -3.95 8.84 3.17
C ARG A 76 -3.75 8.79 4.69
N SER A 77 -4.48 9.59 5.44
CA SER A 77 -4.42 9.61 6.91
C SER A 77 -5.15 8.43 7.56
N HIS A 78 -5.88 7.61 6.79
CA HIS A 78 -6.66 6.48 7.30
C HIS A 78 -5.95 5.14 7.15
N PHE A 79 -4.77 5.11 6.52
CA PHE A 79 -4.03 3.88 6.31
C PHE A 79 -2.51 4.12 6.38
N TYR A 80 -1.80 3.06 6.71
CA TYR A 80 -0.35 2.97 6.74
C TYR A 80 0.06 1.64 6.10
N CYS A 81 1.35 1.44 5.89
CA CYS A 81 1.83 0.17 5.32
C CYS A 81 2.49 -0.69 6.40
#